data_AF-X0X199-F1
#
_entry.id   AF-X0X199-F1
#
_cell.length_a   1.000
_cell.length_b   1.000
_cell.length_c   1.000
_cell.angle_alpha   90.00
_cell.angle_beta   90.00
_cell.angle_gamma   90.00
#
_symmetry.space_group_name_H-M   'P 1'
#
loop_
_entity.id
_entity.type
_entity.pdbx_description
1 polymer ?
#
loop_
_entity_poly.entity_id
_entity_poly.type
_entity_poly.pdbx_seq_one_letter_code
_entity_poly.pdbx_strand_id
1 'polypeptide(L)'
;MPVRTMFGFAVHILTALGAVCGLLALHHAVDHEWKQVFLWLGVAAIIDAVDGPLARKVQVEQSLPRFSGARLDLVVDYFNYCVVPAFIVCESGLAGEGFGLFAGSVILLSSLFHFADSNSKTK
;
A
#
# COMPACT_ATOMS: atom_id res chain seq x y z
N MET A 1 26.76 -0.52 -13.45
CA MET A 1 26.25 -1.06 -12.17
C MET A 1 26.11 -2.58 -12.30
N PRO A 2 26.33 -3.38 -11.25
CA PRO A 2 26.12 -4.82 -11.34
C PRO A 2 24.65 -5.13 -11.69
N VAL A 3 24.41 -6.08 -12.58
CA VAL A 3 23.07 -6.44 -13.09
C VAL A 3 22.08 -6.76 -11.97
N ARG A 4 22.54 -7.41 -10.89
CA ARG A 4 21.71 -7.71 -9.71
C ARG A 4 21.18 -6.46 -9.01
N THR A 5 21.97 -5.40 -8.96
CA THR A 5 21.55 -4.11 -8.36
C THR A 5 20.45 -3.45 -9.19
N MET A 6 20.50 -3.54 -10.53
CA MET A 6 19.43 -3.03 -11.40
C MET A 6 18.10 -3.77 -11.16
N PHE A 7 18.14 -5.10 -11.02
CA PHE A 7 16.95 -5.87 -10.67
C PHE A 7 16.42 -5.52 -9.28
N GLY A 8 17.29 -5.29 -8.30
CA GLY A 8 16.88 -4.81 -6.98
C GLY A 8 16.12 -3.47 -7.03
N PHE A 9 16.60 -2.52 -7.83
CA PHE A 9 15.88 -1.26 -8.06
C PHE A 9 14.54 -1.47 -8.77
N ALA A 10 14.49 -2.33 -9.79
CA ALA A 10 13.26 -2.62 -10.51
C ALA A 10 12.16 -3.18 -9.61
N VAL A 11 12.52 -4.07 -8.66
CA VAL A 11 11.57 -4.59 -7.66
C VAL A 11 11.07 -3.49 -6.73
N HIS A 12 11.94 -2.60 -6.23
CA HIS A 12 11.47 -1.46 -5.43
C HIS A 12 10.58 -0.50 -6.21
N ILE A 13 10.87 -0.25 -7.49
CA ILE A 13 9.99 0.55 -8.34
C ILE A 13 8.65 -0.14 -8.49
N LEU A 14 8.62 -1.46 -8.71
CA LEU A 14 7.39 -2.24 -8.77
C LEU A 14 6.55 -2.07 -7.51
N THR A 15 7.13 -2.27 -6.31
CA THR A 15 6.44 -2.03 -5.04
C THR A 15 5.92 -0.59 -4.93
N ALA A 16 6.73 0.40 -5.29
CA ALA A 16 6.34 1.81 -5.24
C ALA A 16 5.19 2.17 -6.20
N LEU A 17 5.02 1.45 -7.32
CA LEU A 17 3.85 1.62 -8.19
C LEU A 17 2.54 1.24 -7.49
N GLY A 18 2.58 0.42 -6.43
CA GLY A 18 1.42 0.18 -5.56
C GLY A 18 0.86 1.48 -4.97
N ALA A 19 1.72 2.43 -4.57
CA ALA A 19 1.28 3.74 -4.08
C ALA A 19 0.70 4.62 -5.20
N VAL A 20 1.19 4.50 -6.43
CA VAL A 20 0.60 5.19 -7.58
C VAL A 20 -0.83 4.67 -7.83
N CYS A 21 -1.04 3.37 -7.70
CA CYS A 21 -2.38 2.78 -7.81
C CYS A 21 -3.32 3.30 -6.71
N GLY A 22 -2.86 3.40 -5.46
CA GLY A 22 -3.65 4.00 -4.38
C GLY A 22 -3.99 5.47 -4.62
N LEU A 23 -3.07 6.26 -5.19
CA LEU A 23 -3.35 7.65 -5.58
C LEU A 23 -4.43 7.73 -6.68
N LEU A 24 -4.36 6.85 -7.67
CA LEU A 24 -5.38 6.77 -8.72
C LEU A 24 -6.74 6.34 -8.14
N ALA A 25 -6.75 5.41 -7.18
CA ALA A 25 -7.96 5.05 -6.46
C ALA A 25 -8.57 6.25 -5.72
N LEU A 26 -7.76 7.05 -5.03
CA LEU A 26 -8.23 8.29 -4.37
C LEU A 26 -8.76 9.31 -5.37
N HIS A 27 -8.08 9.50 -6.50
CA HIS A 27 -8.52 10.41 -7.56
C HIS A 27 -9.95 10.08 -8.03
N HIS A 28 -10.22 8.81 -8.31
CA HIS A 28 -11.54 8.34 -8.72
C HIS A 28 -12.57 8.31 -7.57
N ALA A 29 -12.13 8.18 -6.32
CA ALA A 29 -13.01 8.17 -5.16
C ALA A 29 -13.69 9.53 -4.92
N VAL A 30 -13.02 10.65 -5.26
CA VAL A 30 -13.59 12.00 -5.18
C VAL A 30 -14.83 12.15 -6.07
N ASP A 31 -14.80 11.55 -7.26
CA ASP A 31 -15.93 11.57 -8.20
C ASP A 31 -16.88 10.36 -8.00
N HIS A 32 -16.75 9.63 -6.89
CA HIS A 32 -17.53 8.43 -6.54
C HIS A 32 -17.52 7.34 -7.63
N GLU A 33 -16.44 7.24 -8.40
CA GLU A 33 -16.29 6.21 -9.45
C GLU A 33 -15.81 4.88 -8.85
N TRP A 34 -16.64 4.27 -8.00
CA TRP A 34 -16.27 3.10 -7.19
C TRP A 34 -15.68 1.92 -7.97
N LYS A 35 -16.14 1.70 -9.21
CA LYS A 35 -15.59 0.66 -10.09
C LYS A 35 -14.10 0.89 -10.37
N GLN A 36 -13.69 2.13 -10.61
CA GLN A 36 -12.30 2.49 -10.86
C GLN A 36 -11.47 2.41 -9.57
N VAL A 37 -12.05 2.82 -8.43
CA VAL A 37 -11.43 2.65 -7.12
C VAL A 37 -11.05 1.19 -6.88
N PHE A 38 -12.01 0.26 -7.04
CA PHE A 38 -11.75 -1.17 -6.88
C PHE A 38 -10.80 -1.74 -7.94
N LEU A 39 -10.84 -1.23 -9.17
CA LEU A 39 -9.89 -1.64 -10.22
C LEU A 39 -8.45 -1.32 -9.79
N TRP A 40 -8.18 -0.07 -9.40
CA TRP A 40 -6.84 0.36 -9.01
C TRP A 40 -6.36 -0.31 -7.72
N LEU A 41 -7.24 -0.51 -6.73
CA LEU A 41 -6.91 -1.31 -5.53
C LEU A 41 -6.62 -2.77 -5.89
N GLY A 42 -7.36 -3.35 -6.85
CA GLY A 42 -7.10 -4.70 -7.35
C GLY A 42 -5.74 -4.81 -8.04
N VAL A 43 -5.36 -3.81 -8.85
CA VAL A 43 -4.02 -3.73 -9.46
C VAL A 43 -2.94 -3.61 -8.39
N ALA A 44 -3.15 -2.77 -7.37
CA ALA A 44 -2.22 -2.64 -6.25
C ALA A 44 -1.99 -3.97 -5.52
N ALA A 45 -3.06 -4.72 -5.26
CA ALA A 45 -2.98 -6.04 -4.63
C ALA A 45 -2.23 -7.08 -5.49
N ILE A 46 -2.34 -6.99 -6.82
CA ILE A 46 -1.57 -7.84 -7.73
C ILE A 46 -0.07 -7.48 -7.67
N ILE A 47 0.27 -6.19 -7.58
CA ILE A 47 1.66 -5.72 -7.45
C ILE A 47 2.29 -6.29 -6.17
N ASP A 48 1.62 -6.12 -5.04
CA ASP A 48 2.01 -6.63 -3.71
C ASP A 48 2.22 -8.16 -3.74
N ALA A 49 1.28 -8.90 -4.34
CA ALA A 49 1.42 -10.35 -4.48
C ALA A 49 2.64 -10.79 -5.31
N VAL A 50 3.12 -9.94 -6.23
CA VAL A 50 4.21 -10.25 -7.17
C VAL A 50 5.57 -9.78 -6.65
N ASP A 51 5.64 -8.66 -5.94
CA ASP A 51 6.92 -8.02 -5.58
C ASP A 51 7.71 -8.82 -4.54
N GLY A 52 7.06 -9.43 -3.55
CA GLY A 52 7.70 -10.24 -2.51
C GLY A 52 8.40 -11.50 -3.08
N PRO A 53 7.72 -12.32 -3.92
CA PRO A 53 8.36 -13.42 -4.63
C PRO A 53 9.53 -12.97 -5.52
N LEU A 54 9.40 -11.84 -6.22
CA LEU A 54 10.49 -11.30 -7.04
C LEU A 54 11.67 -10.83 -6.19
N ALA A 55 11.41 -10.15 -5.07
CA ALA A 55 12.42 -9.67 -4.15
C ALA A 55 13.28 -10.81 -3.59
N ARG A 56 12.63 -11.93 -3.23
CA ARG A 56 13.30 -13.16 -2.77
C ARG A 56 14.16 -13.77 -3.87
N LYS A 57 13.64 -13.86 -5.11
CA LYS A 57 14.37 -14.44 -6.25
C LYS A 57 15.64 -13.66 -6.60
N VAL A 58 15.61 -12.34 -6.54
CA VAL A 58 16.76 -11.50 -6.90
C VAL A 58 17.68 -11.18 -5.72
N GLN A 59 17.36 -11.68 -4.51
CA GLN A 59 18.10 -11.44 -3.28
C GLN A 59 18.29 -9.93 -3.03
N VAL A 60 17.18 -9.17 -3.06
CA VAL A 60 17.21 -7.68 -3.01
C VAL A 60 18.06 -7.17 -1.85
N GLU A 61 17.92 -7.75 -0.66
CA GLU A 61 18.67 -7.36 0.54
C GLU A 61 20.19 -7.48 0.35
N GLN A 62 20.66 -8.44 -0.43
CA GLN A 62 22.08 -8.61 -0.74
C GLN A 62 22.52 -7.71 -1.89
N SER A 63 21.65 -7.51 -2.88
CA SER A 63 21.96 -6.73 -4.09
C SER A 63 21.86 -5.21 -3.89
N LEU A 64 21.06 -4.77 -2.92
CA LEU A 64 20.75 -3.37 -2.64
C LEU A 64 20.55 -3.12 -1.12
N PRO A 65 21.57 -3.37 -0.28
CA PRO A 65 21.45 -3.38 1.18
C PRO A 65 21.11 -2.03 1.81
N ARG A 66 21.31 -0.93 1.07
CA ARG A 66 20.99 0.43 1.54
C ARG A 66 19.48 0.70 1.59
N PHE A 67 18.69 0.01 0.77
CA PHE A 67 17.26 0.26 0.62
C PHE A 67 16.47 -0.95 1.14
N SER A 68 15.61 -0.73 2.13
CA SER A 68 14.83 -1.81 2.74
C SER A 68 13.51 -1.98 1.99
N GLY A 69 13.37 -3.11 1.28
CA GLY A 69 12.11 -3.50 0.65
C GLY A 69 10.99 -3.66 1.68
N ALA A 70 11.27 -4.23 2.84
CA ALA A 70 10.29 -4.39 3.93
C ALA A 70 9.73 -3.06 4.46
N ARG A 71 10.55 -2.00 4.53
CA ARG A 71 10.06 -0.67 4.92
C ARG A 71 9.23 -0.02 3.82
N LEU A 72 9.63 -0.19 2.56
CA LEU A 72 8.89 0.32 1.42
C LEU A 72 7.50 -0.34 1.34
N ASP A 73 7.47 -1.67 1.43
CA ASP A 73 6.28 -2.51 1.53
C ASP A 73 5.34 -2.01 2.63
N LEU A 74 5.85 -1.86 3.86
CA LEU A 74 5.05 -1.39 5.00
C LEU A 74 4.41 -0.02 4.77
N VAL A 75 5.09 0.91 4.09
CA VAL A 75 4.53 2.23 3.76
C VAL A 75 3.45 2.11 2.69
N VAL A 76 3.68 1.31 1.65
CA VAL A 76 2.72 1.08 0.56
C VAL A 76 1.48 0.34 1.06
N ASP A 77 1.65 -0.67 1.89
CA ASP A 77 0.59 -1.41 2.59
C ASP A 77 -0.28 -0.48 3.43
N TYR A 78 0.34 0.34 4.29
CA TYR A 78 -0.40 1.28 5.13
C TYR A 78 -1.23 2.25 4.27
N PHE A 79 -0.64 2.73 3.18
CA PHE A 79 -1.35 3.62 2.26
C PHE A 79 -2.55 2.93 1.60
N ASN A 80 -2.35 1.76 0.98
CA ASN A 80 -3.37 1.08 0.20
C ASN A 80 -4.44 0.37 1.05
N TYR A 81 -4.08 -0.18 2.20
CA TYR A 81 -4.98 -0.96 3.04
C TYR A 81 -5.57 -0.18 4.22
N CYS A 82 -5.06 1.02 4.52
CA CYS A 82 -5.57 1.83 5.63
C CYS A 82 -5.98 3.22 5.19
N VAL A 83 -5.09 3.97 4.52
CA VAL A 83 -5.37 5.35 4.13
C VAL A 83 -6.46 5.43 3.06
N VAL A 84 -6.33 4.68 1.97
CA VAL A 84 -7.33 4.69 0.89
C VAL A 84 -8.71 4.23 1.40
N PRO A 85 -8.85 3.12 2.15
CA PRO A 85 -10.13 2.71 2.72
C PRO A 85 -10.71 3.75 3.70
N ALA A 86 -9.88 4.37 4.55
CA ALA A 86 -10.35 5.42 5.46
C ALA A 86 -10.94 6.61 4.67
N PHE A 87 -10.28 7.03 3.59
CA PHE A 87 -10.81 8.07 2.71
C PHE A 87 -12.13 7.67 2.04
N ILE A 88 -12.23 6.43 1.55
CA ILE A 88 -13.48 5.91 0.98
C ILE A 88 -14.60 5.97 2.03
N VAL A 89 -14.35 5.58 3.28
CA VAL A 89 -15.36 5.68 4.36
C VAL A 89 -15.76 7.13 4.63
N CYS A 90 -14.81 8.07 4.57
CA CYS A 90 -15.10 9.50 4.71
C CYS A 90 -16.04 10.02 3.61
N GLU A 91 -15.76 9.69 2.36
CA GLU A 91 -16.45 10.28 1.19
C GLU A 91 -17.73 9.53 0.79
N SER A 92 -17.80 8.21 1.01
CA SER A 92 -18.91 7.37 0.50
C SER A 92 -20.24 7.52 1.24
N GLY A 93 -20.26 8.21 2.39
CA GLY A 93 -21.43 8.27 3.27
C GLY A 93 -21.72 6.97 4.04
N LEU A 94 -20.86 5.95 3.95
CA LEU A 94 -21.04 4.65 4.62
C LEU A 94 -21.14 4.75 6.15
N ALA A 95 -20.48 5.74 6.75
CA ALA A 95 -20.51 5.95 8.20
C ALA A 95 -21.75 6.71 8.71
N GLY A 96 -22.64 7.14 7.81
CA GLY A 96 -23.74 8.06 8.13
C GLY A 96 -23.32 9.54 8.04
N GLU A 97 -24.32 10.42 7.92
CA GLU A 97 -24.11 11.85 7.73
C GLU A 97 -23.27 12.45 8.88
N GLY A 98 -22.17 13.12 8.54
CA GLY A 98 -21.29 13.79 9.51
C GLY A 98 -20.29 12.90 10.24
N PHE A 99 -20.40 11.57 10.16
CA PHE A 99 -19.50 10.64 10.88
C PHE A 99 -18.30 10.13 10.07
N GLY A 100 -18.25 10.41 8.76
CA GLY A 100 -17.19 9.93 7.86
C GLY A 100 -15.77 10.22 8.38
N LEU A 101 -15.47 11.48 8.69
CA LEU A 101 -14.15 11.89 9.18
C LEU A 101 -13.78 11.21 10.51
N PHE A 102 -14.74 11.04 11.41
CA PHE A 102 -14.52 10.34 12.68
C PHE A 102 -14.20 8.86 12.45
N ALA A 103 -15.01 8.17 11.64
CA ALA A 103 -14.79 6.77 11.29
C ALA A 103 -13.44 6.55 10.59
N GLY A 104 -13.11 7.39 9.60
CA GLY A 104 -11.80 7.37 8.94
C GLY A 104 -10.64 7.60 9.92
N SER A 105 -10.78 8.55 10.85
CA SER A 105 -9.76 8.81 11.88
C SER A 105 -9.51 7.59 12.78
N VAL A 106 -10.58 6.89 13.19
CA VAL A 106 -10.48 5.66 14.00
C VAL A 106 -9.78 4.54 13.24
N ILE A 107 -10.08 4.36 11.94
CA ILE A 107 -9.40 3.39 11.07
C ILE A 107 -7.90 3.70 10.99
N LEU A 108 -7.52 4.95 10.77
CA LEU A 108 -6.10 5.35 10.68
C LEU A 108 -5.34 5.14 11.99
N LEU A 109 -5.94 5.53 13.12
CA LEU A 109 -5.31 5.38 14.43
C LEU A 109 -5.13 3.91 14.79
N SER A 110 -6.19 3.11 14.68
CA SER A 110 -6.15 1.67 14.99
C SER A 110 -5.17 0.90 14.11
N SER A 111 -5.13 1.20 12.81
CA SER A 111 -4.18 0.58 11.88
C SER A 111 -2.72 0.93 12.20
N LEU A 112 -2.41 2.16 12.61
CA LEU A 112 -1.05 2.51 13.03
C LEU A 112 -0.58 1.69 14.23
N PHE A 113 -1.45 1.41 15.19
CA PHE A 113 -1.11 0.50 16.30
C PHE A 113 -0.82 -0.92 15.81
N HIS A 114 -1.58 -1.42 14.83
CA HIS A 114 -1.31 -2.72 14.22
C HIS A 114 0.02 -2.76 13.46
N PHE A 115 0.30 -1.74 12.64
CA PHE A 115 1.54 -1.64 11.85
C PHE A 115 2.78 -1.39 12.71
N ALA A 116 2.63 -0.74 13.87
CA ALA A 116 3.71 -0.54 14.84
C ALA A 116 4.00 -1.79 15.68
N ASP A 117 3.08 -2.76 15.75
CA ASP A 117 3.29 -3.99 16.51
C ASP A 117 4.30 -4.90 15.80
N SER A 118 5.45 -5.10 16.44
CA SER A 118 6.52 -5.98 15.93
C SER A 118 6.16 -7.46 15.98
N ASN A 119 5.05 -7.84 16.61
CA ASN A 119 4.51 -9.21 16.61
C ASN A 119 3.45 -9.44 15.52
N SER A 120 3.06 -8.41 14.76
CA SER A 120 1.98 -8.49 13.76
C SER A 120 2.35 -9.37 12.54
N LYS A 121 3.64 -9.41 12.17
CA LYS A 121 4.16 -10.34 11.16
C LYS A 121 4.91 -11.46 11.90
N THR A 122 4.27 -12.61 12.05
CA THR A 122 4.89 -13.83 12.60
C THR A 122 6.22 -14.12 11.87
N LYS A 123 7.28 -14.37 12.64
CA LYS A 123 8.61 -14.73 12.12
C LYS A 123 8.58 -15.99 11.26
#